data_AF-A0A0K8WA60-F1
#
_entry.id   AF-A0A0K8WA60-F1
#
_cell.length_a   1.000
_cell.length_b   1.000
_cell.length_c   1.000
_cell.angle_alpha   90.00
_cell.angle_beta   90.00
_cell.angle_gamma   90.00
#
_symmetry.space_group_name_H-M   'P 1'
#
loop_
_entity.id
_entity.type
_entity.pdbx_description
1 polymer ?
#
loop_
_entity_poly.entity_id
_entity_poly.type
_entity_poly.pdbx_seq_one_letter_code
_entity_poly.pdbx_strand_id
1 'polypeptide(L)'
;MQQRAVQSMLDFDFICRRDEPSVVAMVYPFTGDHKQKYYWGHKEILIPVYKKMSDAVKNHKDVDVMVNFASLRSAYDSTLEVLEFPQIRTVAIIAEGIPENMTRKLIVAADKKGVSIIGPATVGGV
;
A
#
# COMPACT_ATOMS: atom_id res chain seq x y z
N MET A 1 4.00 7.90 -6.43
CA MET A 1 3.01 7.19 -7.27
C MET A 1 3.75 6.11 -8.05
N GLN A 2 3.32 4.84 -7.97
CA GLN A 2 4.08 3.68 -8.50
C GLN A 2 3.29 2.88 -9.54
N GLN A 3 3.04 3.47 -10.71
CA GLN A 3 2.24 2.82 -11.76
C GLN A 3 2.88 1.52 -12.29
N ARG A 4 4.20 1.49 -12.47
CA ARG A 4 4.89 0.30 -12.99
C ARG A 4 4.82 -0.89 -12.02
N ALA A 5 5.00 -0.64 -10.72
CA ALA A 5 4.92 -1.69 -9.71
C ALA A 5 3.50 -2.26 -9.63
N VAL A 6 2.47 -1.39 -9.63
CA VAL A 6 1.06 -1.82 -9.66
C VAL A 6 0.78 -2.65 -10.91
N GLN A 7 1.17 -2.18 -12.10
CA GLN A 7 0.98 -2.98 -13.33
C GLN A 7 1.66 -4.35 -13.24
N SER A 8 2.88 -4.41 -12.69
CA SER A 8 3.61 -5.67 -12.53
C SER A 8 2.91 -6.64 -11.56
N MET A 9 2.30 -6.12 -10.49
CA MET A 9 1.47 -6.92 -9.57
C MET A 9 0.24 -7.49 -10.28
N LEU A 10 -0.44 -6.68 -11.11
CA LEU A 10 -1.59 -7.13 -11.90
C LEU A 10 -1.21 -8.16 -12.96
N ASP A 11 -0.07 -7.98 -13.61
CA ASP A 11 0.46 -8.94 -14.59
C ASP A 11 0.76 -10.28 -13.89
N PHE A 12 1.37 -10.22 -12.71
CA PHE A 12 1.61 -11.40 -11.88
C PHE A 12 0.30 -12.09 -11.48
N ASP A 13 -0.67 -11.34 -10.95
CA ASP A 13 -1.99 -11.87 -10.57
C ASP A 13 -2.68 -12.57 -11.75
N PHE A 14 -2.63 -11.97 -12.94
CA PHE A 14 -3.22 -12.51 -14.16
C PHE A 14 -2.54 -13.82 -14.59
N ILE A 15 -1.20 -13.87 -14.56
CA ILE A 15 -0.44 -15.09 -14.87
C ILE A 15 -0.69 -16.19 -13.83
N CYS A 16 -0.85 -15.81 -12.56
CA CYS A 16 -1.26 -16.69 -11.47
C CYS A 16 -2.73 -17.14 -11.56
N ARG A 17 -3.48 -16.70 -12.58
CA ARG A 17 -4.90 -17.03 -12.80
C ARG A 17 -5.80 -16.65 -11.62
N ARG A 18 -5.50 -15.53 -10.96
CA ARG A 18 -6.44 -14.96 -9.99
C ARG A 18 -7.70 -14.49 -10.69
N ASP A 19 -8.82 -14.55 -9.98
CA ASP A 19 -10.10 -14.03 -10.48
C ASP A 19 -10.16 -12.50 -10.45
N GLU A 20 -9.44 -11.88 -9.50
CA GLU A 20 -9.47 -10.44 -9.24
C GLU A 20 -8.05 -9.85 -9.04
N PRO A 21 -7.84 -8.57 -9.42
CA PRO A 21 -6.66 -7.77 -9.10
C PRO A 21 -6.29 -7.77 -7.60
N SER A 22 -5.01 -7.91 -7.27
CA SER A 22 -4.51 -7.69 -5.90
C SER A 22 -4.52 -6.23 -5.47
N VAL A 23 -4.45 -5.30 -6.43
CA VAL A 23 -4.47 -3.85 -6.16
C VAL A 23 -5.84 -3.28 -6.50
N VAL A 24 -6.58 -2.87 -5.47
CA VAL A 24 -7.94 -2.31 -5.61
C VAL A 24 -8.00 -0.79 -5.51
N ALA A 25 -6.98 -0.17 -4.92
CA ALA A 25 -6.90 1.28 -4.74
C ALA A 25 -5.46 1.76 -4.60
N MET A 26 -5.24 3.05 -4.84
CA MET A 26 -4.00 3.74 -4.52
C MET A 26 -4.27 4.97 -3.67
N VAL A 27 -3.32 5.33 -2.81
CA VAL A 27 -3.36 6.60 -2.06
C VAL A 27 -2.18 7.47 -2.49
N TYR A 28 -2.45 8.69 -2.93
CA TYR A 28 -1.42 9.65 -3.30
C TYR A 28 -1.83 11.10 -2.92
N PRO A 29 -1.31 11.65 -1.82
CA PRO A 29 -1.86 12.87 -1.20
C PRO A 29 -1.58 14.16 -1.99
N PHE A 30 -0.68 14.12 -2.97
CA PHE A 30 -0.27 15.27 -3.78
C PHE A 30 -1.18 15.54 -4.98
N THR A 31 -2.14 14.65 -5.27
CA THR A 31 -3.11 14.79 -6.35
C THR A 31 -4.53 14.67 -5.82
N GLY A 32 -5.50 15.27 -6.52
CA GLY A 32 -6.92 15.02 -6.24
C GLY A 32 -7.35 13.60 -6.61
N ASP A 33 -8.56 13.24 -6.20
CA ASP A 33 -9.14 11.93 -6.51
C ASP A 33 -9.33 11.76 -8.02
N HIS A 34 -8.87 10.63 -8.54
CA HIS A 34 -8.99 10.29 -9.95
C HIS A 34 -8.95 8.77 -10.15
N LYS A 35 -9.00 8.32 -11.40
CA LYS A 35 -8.82 6.92 -11.76
C LYS A 35 -7.56 6.78 -12.60
N GLN A 36 -6.76 5.76 -12.31
CA GLN A 36 -5.58 5.42 -13.07
C GLN A 36 -5.87 4.18 -13.94
N LYS A 37 -5.50 4.26 -15.22
CA LYS A 37 -5.66 3.15 -16.16
C LYS A 37 -4.54 2.13 -15.97
N TYR A 38 -4.93 0.85 -16.00
CA TYR A 38 -4.06 -0.33 -15.97
C TYR A 38 -4.58 -1.40 -16.93
N TYR A 39 -3.79 -2.45 -17.14
CA TYR A 39 -4.17 -3.63 -17.91
C TYR A 39 -4.35 -4.85 -17.02
N TRP A 40 -5.39 -5.63 -17.30
CA TRP A 40 -5.63 -6.97 -16.77
C TRP A 40 -5.62 -7.95 -17.94
N GLY A 41 -4.48 -8.58 -18.18
CA GLY A 41 -4.20 -9.23 -19.46
C GLY A 41 -4.28 -8.20 -20.60
N HIS A 42 -5.21 -8.39 -21.53
CA HIS A 42 -5.43 -7.46 -22.65
C HIS A 42 -6.57 -6.46 -22.40
N LYS A 43 -7.25 -6.53 -21.26
CA LYS A 43 -8.39 -5.66 -20.93
C LYS A 43 -7.90 -4.44 -20.15
N GLU A 44 -8.34 -3.25 -20.55
CA GLU A 44 -8.13 -2.04 -19.75
C GLU A 44 -9.06 -2.02 -18.53
N ILE A 45 -8.50 -1.70 -17.36
CA ILE A 45 -9.23 -1.49 -16.11
C ILE A 45 -8.84 -0.15 -15.48
N LEU A 46 -9.68 0.34 -14.57
CA LEU A 46 -9.47 1.60 -13.86
C LEU A 46 -9.37 1.33 -12.36
N ILE A 47 -8.23 1.69 -11.76
CA ILE A 47 -8.03 1.63 -10.31
C ILE A 47 -8.20 3.04 -9.73
N PRO A 48 -9.04 3.24 -8.69
CA PRO A 48 -9.21 4.53 -8.05
C PRO A 48 -7.94 4.96 -7.29
N VAL A 49 -7.60 6.24 -7.43
CA VAL A 49 -6.53 6.90 -6.69
C VAL A 49 -7.16 7.94 -5.79
N TYR A 50 -6.95 7.81 -4.50
CA TYR A 50 -7.50 8.70 -3.47
C TYR A 50 -6.42 9.65 -2.95
N LYS A 51 -6.82 10.89 -2.66
CA LYS A 51 -5.98 11.85 -1.95
C LYS A 51 -5.82 11.48 -0.48
N LYS A 52 -6.89 11.01 0.16
CA LYS A 52 -6.92 10.67 1.59
C LYS A 52 -6.97 9.17 1.81
N MET A 53 -6.18 8.68 2.76
CA MET A 53 -6.15 7.26 3.11
C MET A 53 -7.50 6.79 3.67
N SER A 54 -8.15 7.63 4.48
CA SER A 54 -9.48 7.34 5.05
C SER A 54 -10.53 7.03 3.99
N ASP A 55 -10.49 7.72 2.86
CA ASP A 55 -11.47 7.56 1.79
C ASP A 55 -11.22 6.26 1.02
N ALA A 56 -9.95 5.87 0.84
CA ALA A 56 -9.59 4.58 0.27
C ALA A 56 -10.06 3.43 1.19
N VAL A 57 -9.69 3.47 2.46
CA VAL A 57 -10.03 2.41 3.43
C VAL A 57 -11.55 2.27 3.60
N LYS A 58 -12.28 3.39 3.66
CA LYS A 58 -13.76 3.38 3.78
C LYS A 58 -14.46 2.75 2.57
N ASN A 59 -13.93 2.97 1.37
CA ASN A 59 -14.52 2.47 0.12
C ASN A 59 -14.10 1.04 -0.22
N HIS A 60 -13.00 0.54 0.36
CA HIS A 60 -12.42 -0.78 0.12
C HIS A 60 -12.25 -1.53 1.45
N LYS A 61 -13.37 -2.04 1.98
CA LYS A 61 -13.45 -2.61 3.34
C LYS A 61 -12.81 -3.99 3.49
N ASP A 62 -12.60 -4.66 2.37
CA ASP A 62 -11.98 -5.97 2.22
C ASP A 62 -10.45 -5.91 2.18
N VAL A 63 -9.87 -4.72 1.99
CA VAL A 63 -8.41 -4.53 1.99
C VAL A 63 -7.84 -4.74 3.38
N ASP A 64 -6.83 -5.61 3.44
CA ASP A 64 -6.10 -5.96 4.65
C ASP A 64 -4.58 -5.76 4.55
N VAL A 65 -4.05 -5.40 3.38
CA VAL A 65 -2.62 -5.16 3.15
C VAL A 65 -2.37 -3.76 2.58
N MET A 66 -1.37 -3.06 3.10
CA MET A 66 -0.83 -1.84 2.50
C MET A 66 0.62 -2.05 2.05
N VAL A 67 0.94 -1.67 0.80
CA VAL A 67 2.32 -1.54 0.32
C VAL A 67 2.72 -0.07 0.30
N ASN A 68 3.59 0.33 1.22
CA ASN A 68 4.00 1.71 1.43
C ASN A 68 5.26 2.07 0.62
N PHE A 69 5.04 2.71 -0.52
CA PHE A 69 6.08 3.30 -1.38
C PHE A 69 6.37 4.79 -1.08
N ALA A 70 5.97 5.29 0.08
CA ALA A 70 6.33 6.64 0.50
C ALA A 70 7.85 6.81 0.57
N SER A 71 8.33 8.05 0.43
CA SER A 71 9.76 8.36 0.59
C SER A 71 10.20 8.17 2.04
N LEU A 72 11.52 8.09 2.31
CA LEU A 72 12.05 8.03 3.69
C LEU A 72 11.50 9.13 4.61
N ARG A 73 11.18 10.31 4.06
CA ARG A 73 10.66 11.47 4.79
C ARG A 73 9.18 11.34 5.17
N SER A 74 8.42 10.51 4.48
CA SER A 74 6.97 10.38 4.63
C SER A 74 6.51 8.96 4.99
N ALA A 75 7.39 7.96 4.91
CA ALA A 75 7.08 6.57 5.23
C ALA A 75 6.70 6.37 6.70
N TYR A 76 7.34 7.11 7.62
CA TYR A 76 6.99 7.04 9.05
C TYR A 76 5.54 7.50 9.31
N ASP A 77 5.18 8.72 8.91
CA ASP A 77 3.86 9.28 9.19
C ASP A 77 2.74 8.52 8.48
N SER A 78 2.96 8.13 7.21
CA SER A 78 1.98 7.33 6.46
C SER A 78 1.79 5.92 7.04
N THR A 79 2.82 5.33 7.65
CA THR A 79 2.68 4.04 8.32
C THR A 79 1.95 4.20 9.66
N LEU A 80 2.20 5.26 10.42
CA LEU A 80 1.41 5.52 11.63
C LEU A 80 -0.07 5.78 11.31
N GLU A 81 -0.35 6.52 10.24
CA GLU A 81 -1.71 6.76 9.78
C GLU A 81 -2.42 5.45 9.45
N VAL A 82 -1.77 4.53 8.72
CA VAL A 82 -2.43 3.29 8.32
C VAL A 82 -2.75 2.36 9.50
N LEU A 83 -1.92 2.38 10.56
CA LEU A 83 -2.11 1.58 11.76
C LEU A 83 -3.34 1.97 12.58
N GLU A 84 -3.97 3.11 12.29
CA GLU A 84 -5.24 3.50 12.90
C GLU A 84 -6.45 2.83 12.23
N PHE A 85 -6.27 2.17 11.08
CA PHE A 85 -7.33 1.43 10.40
C PHE A 85 -7.28 -0.06 10.74
N PRO A 86 -8.20 -0.58 11.58
CA PRO A 86 -8.10 -1.95 12.12
C PRO A 86 -8.28 -3.06 11.07
N GLN A 87 -8.77 -2.74 9.87
CA GLN A 87 -8.85 -3.72 8.78
C GLN A 87 -7.48 -4.07 8.19
N ILE A 88 -6.48 -3.20 8.34
CA ILE A 88 -5.13 -3.44 7.81
C ILE A 88 -4.36 -4.33 8.77
N ARG A 89 -3.95 -5.50 8.29
CA ARG A 89 -3.24 -6.53 9.05
C ARG A 89 -1.78 -6.62 8.68
N THR A 90 -1.38 -6.11 7.51
CA THR A 90 0.01 -6.15 7.06
C THR A 90 0.41 -4.88 6.33
N VAL A 91 1.61 -4.36 6.65
CA VAL A 91 2.21 -3.19 5.99
C VAL A 91 3.61 -3.53 5.51
N ALA A 92 3.84 -3.44 4.19
CA ALA A 92 5.18 -3.54 3.62
C ALA A 92 5.76 -2.13 3.43
N ILE A 93 6.91 -1.83 4.05
CA ILE A 93 7.55 -0.51 3.99
C ILE A 93 8.78 -0.59 3.08
N ILE A 94 8.69 0.04 1.90
CA ILE A 94 9.73 -0.09 0.86
C ILE A 94 10.91 0.86 1.09
N ALA A 95 10.66 2.02 1.69
CA ALA A 95 11.67 3.06 1.87
C ALA A 95 12.88 2.59 2.68
N GLU A 96 14.07 2.85 2.14
CA GLU A 96 15.33 2.77 2.87
C GLU A 96 15.66 4.11 3.55
N GLY A 97 16.51 4.08 4.59
CA GLY A 97 17.01 5.29 5.24
C GLY A 97 16.06 5.94 6.25
N ILE A 98 15.02 5.22 6.71
CA ILE A 98 14.20 5.66 7.86
C ILE A 98 15.08 5.57 9.12
N PRO A 99 15.19 6.65 9.92
CA PRO A 99 15.96 6.62 11.16
C PRO A 99 15.51 5.49 12.10
N GLU A 100 16.45 4.75 12.67
CA GLU A 100 16.17 3.59 13.53
C GLU A 100 15.26 3.94 14.72
N ASN A 101 15.41 5.14 15.27
CA ASN A 101 14.55 5.61 16.37
C ASN A 101 13.07 5.71 15.97
N MET A 102 12.77 6.07 14.72
CA MET A 102 11.44 6.12 14.15
C MET A 102 10.94 4.70 13.87
N THR A 103 11.78 3.84 13.29
CA THR A 103 11.44 2.42 13.06
C THR A 103 11.07 1.71 14.36
N ARG A 104 11.79 1.93 15.46
CA ARG A 104 11.42 1.38 16.79
C ARG A 104 10.02 1.80 17.23
N LYS A 105 9.62 3.05 16.97
CA LYS A 105 8.27 3.53 17.30
C LYS A 105 7.21 2.85 16.43
N LEU A 106 7.51 2.61 15.15
CA LEU A 106 6.62 1.85 14.26
C LEU A 106 6.42 0.42 14.76
N ILE A 107 7.49 -0.27 15.16
CA ILE A 107 7.42 -1.63 15.72
C ILE A 107 6.51 -1.65 16.95
N VAL A 108 6.76 -0.76 17.92
CA VAL A 108 5.93 -0.68 19.13
C VAL A 108 4.46 -0.37 18.83
N ALA A 109 4.18 0.51 17.86
CA ALA A 109 2.82 0.82 17.45
C ALA A 109 2.13 -0.37 16.77
N ALA A 110 2.84 -1.06 15.88
CA ALA A 110 2.36 -2.23 15.16
C ALA A 110 2.08 -3.41 16.10
N ASP A 111 2.99 -3.69 17.04
CA ASP A 111 2.82 -4.75 18.05
C ASP A 111 1.56 -4.51 18.90
N LYS A 112 1.33 -3.26 19.32
CA LYS A 112 0.12 -2.89 20.08
C LYS A 112 -1.18 -3.09 19.29
N LYS A 113 -1.11 -2.95 17.97
CA LYS A 113 -2.26 -3.08 17.07
C LYS A 113 -2.38 -4.48 16.46
N GLY A 114 -1.40 -5.36 16.69
CA GLY A 114 -1.35 -6.70 16.09
C GLY A 114 -1.13 -6.69 14.58
N VAL A 115 -0.45 -5.66 14.04
CA VAL A 115 -0.21 -5.50 12.60
C VAL A 115 1.19 -6.00 12.25
N SER A 116 1.31 -6.81 11.20
CA SER A 116 2.61 -7.28 10.71
C SER A 116 3.30 -6.22 9.86
N ILE A 117 4.55 -5.89 10.16
CA ILE A 117 5.39 -5.01 9.33
C ILE A 117 6.45 -5.84 8.59
N ILE A 118 6.55 -5.66 7.28
CA ILE A 118 7.62 -6.20 6.43
C ILE A 118 8.49 -5.03 5.96
N GLY A 119 9.76 -5.00 6.40
CA GLY A 119 10.67 -3.87 6.19
C GLY A 119 10.92 -3.05 7.47
N PRO A 120 11.40 -1.80 7.39
CA PRO A 120 11.71 -1.02 6.19
C PRO A 120 12.86 -1.56 5.33
N ALA A 121 13.24 -0.83 4.27
CA ALA A 121 14.38 -1.16 3.39
C ALA A 121 14.28 -2.57 2.77
N THR A 122 13.11 -2.90 2.21
CA THR A 122 12.84 -4.19 1.59
C THR A 122 12.17 -4.02 0.24
N VAL A 123 12.34 -5.01 -0.64
CA VAL A 123 11.52 -5.15 -1.85
C VAL A 123 10.09 -5.64 -1.55
N GLY A 124 9.86 -6.21 -0.35
CA GLY A 124 8.61 -6.82 0.06
C GLY A 124 8.74 -8.34 0.16
N GLY A 125 8.17 -9.07 -0.80
CA GLY A 125 8.14 -10.53 -0.89
C GLY A 125 7.33 -10.99 -2.10
N VAL A 126 7.24 -12.31 -2.33
CA VAL A 126 6.43 -12.95 -3.38
C VAL A 126 5.72 -14.18 -2.82
#